data_AF-A0A6B0W6Z5-F1
#
_entry.id   AF-A0A6B0W6Z5-F1
#
_cell.length_a   1.000
_cell.length_b   1.000
_cell.length_c   1.000
_cell.angle_alpha   90.00
_cell.angle_beta   90.00
_cell.angle_gamma   90.00
#
_symmetry.space_group_name_H-M   'P 1'
#
loop_
_entity.id
_entity.type
_entity.pdbx_description
1 polymer ?
#
loop_
_entity_poly.entity_id
_entity_poly.type
_entity_poly.pdbx_seq_one_letter_code
_entity_poly.pdbx_strand_id
1 'polypeptide(L)'
;MKPTCEPWTLEQPVRPGLFAAALCIFLSLALVAPAAAQLPGTVWGQIFDATTGDTLEGVEIIFTNPEAPTFREVHYSGRNGRFRIMIKNVVTHERGGFTVELKKEGYVTRRVGNVRIPARNETRLSQLPGGGDWNLTSEEEALKQQAAQFEAAGIPQPSEQVDLEAEARGSAIKLYNQGSNALNSGDYETAEFMFQEALSKKADLTSAMGGLARIYSFRGDHVRAVEYAEQVAAEGEDLENMNQILYAGYNALGMDDKAEAALASLQSTDPEKAAKNLYNEAADLYNAGSIAEALTKLEQVVGFNPNHPEALNMLGLCYAAQSENDKALETFRKFLEVAPDHPEAATAQAMIEYFESL
;
A
#
# COMPACT_ATOMS: atom_id res chain seq x y z
N MET A 1 -85.71 -13.34 -2.08
CA MET A 1 -85.95 -14.57 -2.89
C MET A 1 -84.87 -15.59 -2.52
N LYS A 2 -85.31 -16.74 -1.97
CA LYS A 2 -84.65 -18.06 -1.84
C LYS A 2 -83.35 -18.22 -1.01
N PRO A 3 -83.13 -19.38 -0.35
CA PRO A 3 -82.51 -19.44 0.98
C PRO A 3 -81.24 -20.34 1.12
N THR A 4 -80.48 -20.04 2.17
CA THR A 4 -79.65 -20.86 3.11
C THR A 4 -79.17 -22.29 2.77
N CYS A 5 -77.91 -22.61 3.11
CA CYS A 5 -77.53 -23.48 4.27
C CYS A 5 -76.01 -23.80 4.31
N GLU A 6 -75.40 -23.60 5.49
CA GLU A 6 -74.16 -24.24 5.96
C GLU A 6 -74.48 -25.63 6.61
N PRO A 7 -73.60 -26.26 7.41
CA PRO A 7 -72.34 -26.97 7.12
C PRO A 7 -72.37 -28.42 7.68
N TRP A 8 -71.39 -29.30 7.39
CA TRP A 8 -71.19 -30.54 8.18
C TRP A 8 -69.71 -30.89 8.38
N THR A 9 -69.38 -31.14 9.65
CA THR A 9 -68.13 -31.68 10.21
C THR A 9 -68.32 -33.15 10.65
N LEU A 10 -67.18 -33.78 11.00
CA LEU A 10 -66.97 -34.93 11.91
C LEU A 10 -66.69 -36.34 11.33
N GLU A 11 -65.46 -36.78 11.65
CA GLU A 11 -65.08 -38.04 12.35
C GLU A 11 -65.10 -39.38 11.59
N GLN A 12 -63.91 -39.89 11.23
CA GLN A 12 -63.10 -40.95 11.93
C GLN A 12 -63.33 -42.34 11.28
N PRO A 13 -62.61 -43.43 11.63
CA PRO A 13 -61.16 -43.65 11.77
C PRO A 13 -60.70 -45.00 11.13
N VAL A 14 -59.42 -45.19 10.77
CA VAL A 14 -58.79 -46.55 10.87
C VAL A 14 -57.26 -46.43 11.04
N ARG A 15 -56.74 -46.88 12.19
CA ARG A 15 -55.33 -47.29 12.41
C ARG A 15 -55.26 -48.84 12.32
N PRO A 16 -54.13 -49.51 12.64
CA PRO A 16 -52.85 -49.68 11.94
C PRO A 16 -52.52 -51.19 11.72
N GLY A 17 -51.41 -51.54 11.06
CA GLY A 17 -50.83 -52.91 11.10
C GLY A 17 -50.22 -53.36 9.77
N LEU A 18 -48.91 -53.25 9.60
CA LEU A 18 -47.86 -54.26 9.85
C LEU A 18 -47.48 -55.10 8.59
N PHE A 19 -46.25 -54.86 8.13
CA PHE A 19 -45.28 -55.75 7.47
C PHE A 19 -45.58 -56.34 6.07
N ALA A 20 -44.81 -55.88 5.08
CA ALA A 20 -43.91 -56.78 4.33
C ALA A 20 -42.82 -55.94 3.62
N ALA A 21 -41.57 -56.37 3.79
CA ALA A 21 -40.36 -55.71 3.32
C ALA A 21 -40.10 -55.95 1.83
N ALA A 22 -39.70 -54.90 1.10
CA ALA A 22 -38.95 -55.00 -0.15
C ALA A 22 -37.99 -53.82 -0.22
N LEU A 23 -36.74 -54.06 0.18
CA LEU A 23 -35.64 -53.12 0.15
C LEU A 23 -35.14 -52.96 -1.30
N CYS A 24 -35.66 -51.99 -2.04
CA CYS A 24 -35.10 -51.58 -3.33
C CYS A 24 -33.84 -50.73 -3.09
N ILE A 25 -32.67 -51.37 -3.15
CA ILE A 25 -31.36 -50.71 -3.22
C ILE A 25 -31.26 -50.07 -4.62
N PHE A 26 -31.52 -48.76 -4.71
CA PHE A 26 -31.11 -47.96 -5.85
C PHE A 26 -29.58 -47.79 -5.78
N LEU A 27 -28.87 -48.69 -6.47
CA LEU A 27 -27.45 -48.52 -6.75
C LEU A 27 -27.32 -47.36 -7.74
N SER A 28 -27.08 -46.15 -7.23
CA SER A 28 -26.60 -45.04 -8.05
C SER A 28 -25.20 -45.39 -8.53
N LEU A 29 -25.11 -46.04 -9.70
CA LEU A 29 -23.92 -46.00 -10.53
C LEU A 29 -23.74 -44.54 -10.95
N ALA A 30 -23.10 -43.75 -10.09
CA ALA A 30 -22.32 -42.63 -10.56
C ALA A 30 -21.29 -43.25 -11.51
N LEU A 31 -21.42 -42.96 -12.81
CA LEU A 31 -20.31 -43.10 -13.75
C LEU A 31 -19.15 -42.32 -13.13
N VAL A 32 -18.26 -43.02 -12.45
CA VAL A 32 -16.89 -42.54 -12.25
C VAL A 32 -16.33 -42.57 -13.66
N ALA A 33 -16.40 -41.42 -14.35
CA ALA A 33 -15.58 -41.20 -15.51
C ALA A 33 -14.17 -41.66 -15.12
N PRO A 34 -13.52 -42.55 -15.90
CA PRO A 34 -12.17 -42.94 -15.57
C PRO A 34 -11.38 -41.64 -15.46
N ALA A 35 -10.84 -41.36 -14.27
CA ALA A 35 -9.93 -40.25 -14.07
C ALA A 35 -8.92 -40.35 -15.22
N ALA A 36 -8.95 -39.38 -16.14
CA ALA A 36 -8.08 -39.39 -17.30
C ALA A 36 -6.67 -39.61 -16.76
N ALA A 37 -6.08 -40.77 -17.04
CA ALA A 37 -4.82 -41.16 -16.44
C ALA A 37 -3.80 -40.08 -16.80
N GLN A 38 -3.39 -39.29 -15.82
CA GLN A 38 -2.34 -38.29 -15.95
C GLN A 38 -1.05 -39.06 -16.20
N LEU A 39 -0.67 -39.17 -17.46
CA LEU A 39 0.51 -39.94 -17.86
C LEU A 39 1.74 -39.04 -17.72
N PRO A 40 2.84 -39.56 -17.18
CA PRO A 40 4.03 -38.76 -16.97
C PRO A 40 4.62 -38.28 -18.30
N GLY A 41 5.14 -37.06 -18.29
CA GLY A 41 5.98 -36.49 -19.36
C GLY A 41 7.40 -36.29 -18.85
N THR A 42 8.41 -36.44 -19.70
CA THR A 42 9.82 -36.24 -19.31
C THR A 42 10.42 -35.08 -20.07
N VAL A 43 11.01 -34.14 -19.35
CA VAL A 43 11.70 -32.97 -19.90
C VAL A 43 13.18 -33.04 -19.54
N TRP A 44 14.05 -32.80 -20.50
CA TRP A 44 15.49 -32.81 -20.27
C TRP A 44 16.19 -31.70 -21.03
N GLY A 45 17.40 -31.34 -20.61
CA GLY A 45 18.14 -30.28 -21.25
C GLY A 45 19.47 -30.01 -20.57
N GLN A 46 20.07 -28.89 -20.97
CA GLN A 46 21.31 -28.37 -20.41
C GLN A 46 21.19 -26.86 -20.31
N ILE A 47 21.65 -26.28 -19.19
CA ILE A 47 21.59 -24.85 -18.90
C ILE A 47 22.99 -24.27 -18.96
N PHE A 48 23.13 -23.10 -19.58
CA PHE A 48 24.40 -22.41 -19.79
C PHE A 48 24.28 -20.91 -19.51
N ASP A 49 25.43 -20.29 -19.26
CA ASP A 49 25.58 -18.84 -19.18
C ASP A 49 25.39 -18.25 -20.58
N ALA A 50 24.55 -17.22 -20.68
CA ALA A 50 24.23 -16.58 -21.96
C ALA A 50 25.43 -15.86 -22.58
N THR A 51 26.38 -15.43 -21.75
CA THR A 51 27.52 -14.59 -22.12
C THR A 51 28.77 -15.42 -22.33
N THR A 52 29.09 -16.31 -21.39
CA THR A 52 30.32 -17.13 -21.47
C THR A 52 30.11 -18.45 -22.21
N GLY A 53 28.88 -18.95 -22.28
CA GLY A 53 28.56 -20.27 -22.83
C GLY A 53 28.88 -21.44 -21.88
N ASP A 54 29.37 -21.16 -20.67
CA ASP A 54 29.71 -22.18 -19.69
C ASP A 54 28.47 -22.87 -19.14
N THR A 55 28.59 -24.16 -18.80
CA THR A 55 27.47 -24.91 -18.23
C THR A 55 27.19 -24.52 -16.78
N LEU A 56 25.92 -24.38 -16.41
CA LEU A 56 25.52 -23.95 -15.07
C LEU A 56 25.00 -25.11 -14.22
N GLU A 57 25.78 -25.52 -13.24
CA GLU A 57 25.36 -26.45 -12.18
C GLU A 57 24.44 -25.78 -11.15
N GLY A 58 23.56 -26.57 -10.52
CA GLY A 58 22.79 -26.17 -9.34
C GLY A 58 21.68 -25.15 -9.64
N VAL A 59 21.29 -24.97 -10.90
CA VAL A 59 20.19 -24.09 -11.27
C VAL A 59 18.89 -24.71 -10.80
N GLU A 60 18.10 -23.96 -10.02
CA GLU A 60 16.76 -24.34 -9.60
C GLU A 60 15.80 -24.21 -10.79
N ILE A 61 15.15 -25.31 -11.13
CA ILE A 61 14.19 -25.43 -12.23
C ILE A 61 12.82 -25.66 -11.61
N ILE A 62 11.98 -24.62 -11.61
CA ILE A 62 10.68 -24.61 -10.94
C ILE A 62 9.59 -24.74 -11.98
N PHE A 63 8.75 -25.77 -11.86
CA PHE A 63 7.54 -25.94 -12.65
C PHE A 63 6.34 -25.53 -11.80
N THR A 64 5.56 -24.58 -12.31
CA THR A 64 4.26 -24.20 -11.74
C THR A 64 3.18 -24.34 -12.79
N ASN A 65 1.93 -24.57 -12.36
CA ASN A 65 0.79 -24.61 -13.27
C ASN A 65 -0.18 -23.48 -12.91
N PRO A 66 -0.36 -22.46 -13.79
CA PRO A 66 -1.31 -21.38 -13.55
C PRO A 66 -2.75 -21.86 -13.30
N GLU A 67 -3.15 -23.01 -13.89
CA GLU A 67 -4.47 -23.61 -13.72
C GLU A 67 -4.59 -24.47 -12.45
N ALA A 68 -3.46 -24.79 -11.80
CA ALA A 68 -3.41 -25.52 -10.55
C ALA A 68 -2.40 -24.84 -9.61
N PRO A 69 -2.80 -23.78 -8.88
CA PRO A 69 -1.89 -22.97 -8.06
C PRO A 69 -1.12 -23.74 -6.98
N THR A 70 -1.64 -24.90 -6.55
CA THR A 70 -0.97 -25.79 -5.58
C THR A 70 0.11 -26.66 -6.21
N PHE A 71 0.18 -26.74 -7.55
CA PHE A 71 1.20 -27.49 -8.26
C PHE A 71 2.49 -26.68 -8.33
N ARG A 72 3.50 -27.14 -7.60
CA ARG A 72 4.87 -26.63 -7.65
C ARG A 72 5.84 -27.80 -7.53
N GLU A 73 6.66 -27.99 -8.55
CA GLU A 73 7.77 -28.94 -8.51
C GLU A 73 9.09 -28.20 -8.70
N VAL A 74 10.09 -28.56 -7.88
CA VAL A 74 11.42 -27.96 -7.91
C VAL A 74 12.45 -29.03 -8.19
N HIS A 75 13.31 -28.77 -9.16
CA HIS A 75 14.38 -29.65 -9.59
C HIS A 75 15.67 -28.86 -9.75
N TYR A 76 16.80 -29.54 -9.92
CA TYR A 76 18.10 -28.88 -10.05
C TYR A 76 18.91 -29.43 -11.23
N SER A 77 19.70 -28.56 -11.87
CA SER A 77 20.71 -29.00 -12.85
C SER A 77 21.90 -29.67 -12.16
N GLY A 78 22.46 -30.70 -12.81
CA GLY A 78 23.66 -31.39 -12.32
C GLY A 78 24.97 -30.66 -12.67
N ARG A 79 26.11 -31.27 -12.32
CA ARG A 79 27.48 -30.74 -12.48
C ARG A 79 27.88 -30.20 -13.85
N ASN A 80 27.20 -30.63 -14.91
CA ASN A 80 27.44 -30.20 -16.28
C ASN A 80 26.26 -29.39 -16.84
N GLY A 81 25.43 -28.83 -15.95
CA GLY A 81 24.20 -28.13 -16.28
C GLY A 81 23.08 -28.99 -16.85
N ARG A 82 23.26 -30.32 -16.95
CA ARG A 82 22.24 -31.23 -17.49
C ARG A 82 21.18 -31.55 -16.44
N PHE A 83 19.96 -31.74 -16.91
CA PHE A 83 18.84 -32.21 -16.10
C PHE A 83 17.94 -33.15 -16.91
N ARG A 84 17.20 -34.01 -16.20
CA ARG A 84 16.18 -34.90 -16.74
C ARG A 84 15.11 -35.08 -15.68
N ILE A 85 13.92 -34.56 -15.95
CA ILE A 85 12.85 -34.35 -15.00
C ILE A 85 11.60 -35.08 -15.49
N MET A 86 11.01 -35.89 -14.64
CA MET A 86 9.76 -36.58 -14.94
C MET A 86 8.62 -35.91 -14.17
N ILE A 87 7.70 -35.28 -14.90
CA ILE A 87 6.51 -34.64 -14.34
C ILE A 87 5.40 -35.69 -14.32
N LYS A 88 4.95 -36.10 -13.13
CA LYS A 88 4.01 -37.22 -12.97
C LYS A 88 2.56 -36.84 -13.25
N ASN A 89 2.17 -35.59 -12.96
CA ASN A 89 0.80 -35.10 -13.09
C ASN A 89 0.73 -34.01 -14.18
N VAL A 90 0.86 -34.42 -15.44
CA VAL A 90 0.74 -33.52 -16.59
C VAL A 90 -0.73 -33.12 -16.76
N VAL A 91 -1.17 -32.07 -16.08
CA VAL A 91 -2.47 -31.44 -16.32
C VAL A 91 -2.32 -30.55 -17.56
N THR A 92 -2.37 -31.16 -18.74
CA THR A 92 -2.50 -30.42 -20.00
C THR A 92 -3.96 -30.48 -20.42
N HIS A 93 -4.78 -29.55 -19.93
CA HIS A 93 -6.01 -29.23 -20.68
C HIS A 93 -5.60 -28.61 -22.03
N GLU A 94 -6.47 -28.71 -23.05
CA GLU A 94 -6.19 -28.23 -24.42
C GLU A 94 -5.80 -26.74 -24.51
N ARG A 95 -5.93 -25.97 -23.42
CA ARG A 95 -5.69 -24.52 -23.35
C ARG A 95 -4.56 -24.08 -22.39
N GLY A 96 -3.99 -24.96 -21.57
CA GLY A 96 -3.04 -24.61 -20.49
C GLY A 96 -1.67 -25.27 -20.59
N GLY A 97 -0.62 -24.60 -20.11
CA GLY A 97 0.77 -25.08 -20.07
C GLY A 97 1.48 -24.63 -18.78
N PHE A 98 2.62 -25.25 -18.47
CA PHE A 98 3.41 -24.93 -17.29
C PHE A 98 4.11 -23.57 -17.43
N THR A 99 4.33 -22.90 -16.31
CA THR A 99 5.34 -21.85 -16.19
C THR A 99 6.61 -22.46 -15.61
N VAL A 100 7.73 -22.29 -16.33
CA VAL A 100 9.04 -22.76 -15.90
C VAL A 100 9.89 -21.57 -15.52
N GLU A 101 10.43 -21.59 -14.31
CA GLU A 101 11.40 -20.61 -13.83
C GLU A 101 12.76 -21.25 -13.65
N LEU A 102 13.80 -20.54 -14.08
CA LEU A 102 15.19 -20.87 -13.79
C LEU A 102 15.72 -19.85 -12.79
N LYS A 103 16.18 -20.31 -11.62
CA LYS A 103 16.78 -19.48 -10.58
C LYS A 103 18.16 -19.96 -10.21
N LYS A 104 19.09 -19.01 -10.11
CA LYS A 104 20.44 -19.22 -9.59
C LYS A 104 20.92 -17.89 -9.02
N GLU A 105 21.55 -17.93 -7.86
CA GLU A 105 22.14 -16.75 -7.23
C GLU A 105 23.17 -16.08 -8.17
N GLY A 106 23.12 -14.75 -8.28
CA GLY A 106 23.95 -13.96 -9.19
C GLY A 106 23.47 -13.96 -10.65
N TYR A 107 22.31 -14.55 -10.94
CA TYR A 107 21.70 -14.58 -12.28
C TYR A 107 20.28 -14.05 -12.28
N VAL A 108 19.91 -13.34 -13.35
CA VAL A 108 18.54 -12.85 -13.54
C VAL A 108 17.59 -14.03 -13.71
N THR A 109 16.52 -14.07 -12.91
CA THR A 109 15.51 -15.12 -13.00
C THR A 109 14.86 -15.12 -14.38
N ARG A 110 14.95 -16.25 -15.08
CA ARG A 110 14.28 -16.43 -16.36
C ARG A 110 12.98 -17.18 -16.17
N ARG A 111 11.86 -16.58 -16.59
CA ARG A 111 10.52 -17.19 -16.57
C ARG A 111 10.03 -17.40 -17.99
N VAL A 112 9.54 -18.60 -18.28
CA VAL A 112 8.91 -18.95 -19.56
C VAL A 112 7.53 -19.54 -19.28
N GLY A 113 6.49 -18.89 -19.78
CA GLY A 113 5.11 -19.34 -19.63
C GLY A 113 4.66 -20.30 -20.74
N ASN A 114 3.55 -21.00 -20.50
CA ASN A 114 2.85 -21.83 -21.49
C ASN A 114 3.70 -22.97 -22.08
N VAL A 115 4.60 -23.55 -21.28
CA VAL A 115 5.43 -24.70 -21.64
C VAL A 115 4.57 -25.97 -21.65
N ARG A 116 4.41 -26.58 -22.83
CA ARG A 116 3.58 -27.78 -23.00
C ARG A 116 4.42 -29.05 -23.00
N ILE A 117 4.24 -29.90 -22.00
CA ILE A 117 4.98 -31.16 -21.89
C ILE A 117 4.11 -32.29 -22.45
N PRO A 118 4.47 -32.93 -23.59
CA PRO A 118 3.68 -34.01 -24.14
C PRO A 118 3.75 -35.26 -23.25
N ALA A 119 2.59 -35.86 -22.97
CA ALA A 119 2.49 -37.10 -22.21
C ALA A 119 3.18 -38.26 -22.95
N ARG A 120 3.83 -39.17 -22.20
CA ARG A 120 4.57 -40.36 -22.69
C ARG A 120 5.77 -40.08 -23.61
N ASN A 121 6.17 -38.82 -23.77
CA ASN A 121 7.32 -38.45 -24.58
C ASN A 121 8.45 -37.88 -23.74
N GLU A 122 9.68 -38.14 -24.18
CA GLU A 122 10.86 -37.39 -23.75
C GLU A 122 10.99 -36.17 -24.66
N THR A 123 11.01 -34.98 -24.09
CA THR A 123 11.13 -33.74 -24.86
C THR A 123 12.28 -32.90 -24.35
N ARG A 124 13.11 -32.43 -25.28
CA ARG A 124 14.17 -31.49 -24.94
C ARG A 124 13.53 -30.15 -24.59
N LEU A 125 13.91 -29.54 -23.48
CA LEU A 125 13.33 -28.28 -23.00
C LEU A 125 13.44 -27.16 -24.06
N SER A 126 14.51 -27.14 -24.86
CA SER A 126 14.73 -26.19 -25.97
C SER A 126 13.88 -26.44 -27.23
N GLN A 127 13.08 -27.51 -27.26
CA GLN A 127 12.17 -27.82 -28.37
C GLN A 127 10.72 -27.47 -28.02
N LEU A 128 10.47 -26.99 -26.80
CA LEU A 128 9.14 -26.62 -26.35
C LEU A 128 8.78 -25.21 -26.86
N PRO A 129 7.50 -24.94 -27.18
CA PRO A 129 7.05 -23.59 -27.52
C PRO A 129 7.42 -22.59 -26.41
N GLY A 130 8.07 -21.48 -26.76
CA GLY A 130 8.63 -20.52 -25.80
C GLY A 130 9.99 -20.90 -25.21
N GLY A 131 10.45 -22.14 -25.45
CA GLY A 131 11.73 -22.65 -25.00
C GLY A 131 12.83 -22.47 -26.04
N GLY A 132 13.34 -21.24 -26.20
CA GLY A 132 14.61 -21.02 -26.92
C GLY A 132 15.79 -21.71 -26.22
N ASP A 133 17.03 -21.34 -26.57
CA ASP A 133 18.18 -21.78 -25.78
C ASP A 133 18.04 -21.27 -24.33
N TRP A 134 17.89 -22.19 -23.38
CA TRP A 134 17.63 -21.88 -21.98
C TRP A 134 18.94 -21.54 -21.28
N ASN A 135 19.35 -20.29 -21.49
CA ASN A 135 20.47 -19.65 -20.84
C ASN A 135 20.02 -18.68 -19.75
N LEU A 136 20.92 -18.43 -18.80
CA LEU A 136 20.79 -17.38 -17.79
C LEU A 136 21.84 -16.30 -18.04
N THR A 137 21.45 -15.04 -17.87
CA THR A 137 22.37 -13.90 -17.90
C THR A 137 22.71 -13.53 -16.46
N SER A 138 24.00 -13.30 -16.16
CA SER A 138 24.38 -12.83 -14.83
C SER A 138 23.75 -11.48 -14.54
N GLU A 139 23.48 -11.19 -13.27
CA GLU A 139 22.91 -9.89 -12.85
C GLU A 139 23.83 -8.74 -13.24
N GLU A 140 25.14 -8.93 -13.10
CA GLU A 140 26.15 -7.94 -13.51
C GLU A 140 26.07 -7.62 -15.00
N GLU A 141 25.92 -8.63 -15.86
CA GLU A 141 25.87 -8.42 -17.30
C GLU A 141 24.52 -7.84 -17.75
N ALA A 142 23.42 -8.25 -17.11
CA ALA A 142 22.12 -7.63 -17.33
C ALA A 142 22.14 -6.14 -16.96
N LEU A 143 22.81 -5.77 -15.86
CA LEU A 143 23.01 -4.39 -15.45
C LEU A 143 23.86 -3.61 -16.46
N LYS A 144 24.95 -4.19 -16.99
CA LYS A 144 25.77 -3.56 -18.04
C LYS A 144 24.97 -3.29 -19.31
N GLN A 145 24.16 -4.26 -19.74
CA GLN A 145 23.31 -4.12 -20.92
C GLN A 145 22.24 -3.06 -20.72
N GLN A 146 21.65 -2.99 -19.53
CA GLN A 146 20.66 -1.98 -19.17
C GLN A 146 21.30 -0.57 -19.08
N ALA A 147 22.49 -0.45 -18.49
CA ALA A 147 23.24 0.80 -18.44
C ALA A 147 23.61 1.31 -19.84
N ALA A 148 24.06 0.43 -20.74
CA ALA A 148 24.36 0.77 -22.13
C ALA A 148 23.10 1.22 -22.90
N GLN A 149 21.92 0.68 -22.57
CA GLN A 149 20.65 1.12 -23.15
C GLN A 149 20.24 2.52 -22.68
N PHE A 150 20.42 2.84 -21.39
CA PHE A 150 20.16 4.19 -20.87
C PHE A 150 21.11 5.22 -21.48
N GLU A 151 22.40 4.88 -21.61
CA GLU A 151 23.40 5.72 -22.26
C GLU A 151 23.05 5.97 -23.74
N ALA A 152 22.68 4.92 -24.49
CA ALA A 152 22.25 5.04 -25.88
C ALA A 152 20.97 5.86 -26.06
N ALA A 153 20.08 5.88 -25.05
CA ALA A 153 18.84 6.64 -25.04
C ALA A 153 19.00 8.09 -24.53
N GLY A 154 20.19 8.47 -24.05
CA GLY A 154 20.42 9.78 -23.42
C GLY A 154 19.64 9.99 -22.12
N ILE A 155 19.22 8.91 -21.47
CA ILE A 155 18.46 8.94 -20.21
C ILE A 155 19.49 8.89 -19.07
N PRO A 156 19.46 9.84 -18.11
CA PRO A 156 20.34 9.84 -16.95
C PRO A 156 20.21 8.52 -16.16
N GLN A 157 21.31 8.05 -15.56
CA GLN A 157 21.24 6.82 -14.78
C GLN A 157 20.36 7.03 -13.53
N PRO A 158 19.65 5.98 -13.05
CA PRO A 158 18.74 6.10 -11.91
C PRO A 158 19.37 6.70 -10.63
N SER A 159 20.66 6.46 -10.37
CA SER A 159 21.37 7.07 -9.25
C SER A 159 21.58 8.58 -9.44
N GLU A 160 21.91 9.00 -10.67
CA GLU A 160 22.10 10.41 -11.01
C GLU A 160 20.78 11.18 -10.97
N GLN A 161 19.67 10.55 -11.35
CA GLN A 161 18.34 11.16 -11.24
C GLN A 161 17.92 11.37 -9.77
N VAL A 162 18.19 10.39 -8.89
CA VAL A 162 17.93 10.52 -7.45
C VAL A 162 18.77 11.64 -6.82
N ASP A 163 20.03 11.79 -7.24
CA ASP A 163 20.92 12.86 -6.77
C ASP A 163 20.42 14.25 -7.25
N LEU A 164 20.00 14.36 -8.51
CA LEU A 164 19.43 15.60 -9.06
C LEU A 164 18.11 16.00 -8.39
N GLU A 165 17.23 15.04 -8.10
CA GLU A 165 15.98 15.28 -7.38
C GLU A 165 16.23 15.68 -5.92
N ALA A 166 17.22 15.08 -5.26
CA ALA A 166 17.62 15.45 -3.90
C ALA A 166 18.23 16.88 -3.84
N GLU A 167 19.07 17.23 -4.81
CA GLU A 167 19.63 18.59 -4.93
C GLU A 167 18.53 19.62 -5.24
N ALA A 168 17.64 19.32 -6.18
CA ALA A 168 16.50 20.18 -6.51
C ALA A 168 15.60 20.41 -5.29
N ARG A 169 15.31 19.35 -4.52
CA ARG A 169 14.54 19.43 -3.27
C ARG A 169 15.24 20.27 -2.21
N GLY A 170 16.55 20.07 -1.99
CA GLY A 170 17.33 20.85 -1.03
C GLY A 170 17.38 22.34 -1.40
N SER A 171 17.53 22.64 -2.70
CA SER A 171 17.50 24.00 -3.23
C SER A 171 16.13 24.66 -3.06
N ALA A 172 15.04 23.95 -3.38
CA ALA A 172 13.67 24.45 -3.22
C ALA A 172 13.34 24.81 -1.77
N ILE A 173 13.73 23.96 -0.81
CA ILE A 173 13.51 24.21 0.64
C ILE A 173 14.25 25.46 1.11
N LYS A 174 15.49 25.66 0.65
CA LYS A 174 16.27 26.85 1.00
C LYS A 174 15.60 28.13 0.48
N LEU A 175 15.12 28.12 -0.76
CA LEU A 175 14.41 29.24 -1.37
C LEU A 175 13.09 29.52 -0.64
N TYR A 176 12.33 28.48 -0.29
CA TYR A 176 11.13 28.61 0.54
C TYR A 176 11.41 29.26 1.90
N ASN A 177 12.48 28.86 2.60
CA ASN A 177 12.84 29.45 3.88
C ASN A 177 13.23 30.93 3.75
N GLN A 178 13.92 31.30 2.67
CA GLN A 178 14.23 32.70 2.36
C GLN A 178 12.97 33.51 2.08
N GLY A 179 12.04 32.96 1.28
CA GLY A 179 10.74 33.58 1.01
C GLY A 179 9.90 33.76 2.28
N SER A 180 9.90 32.76 3.15
CA SER A 180 9.19 32.81 4.45
C SER A 180 9.77 33.89 5.36
N ASN A 181 11.09 34.03 5.43
CA ASN A 181 11.75 35.09 6.20
C ASN A 181 11.43 36.49 5.66
N ALA A 182 11.42 36.65 4.33
CA ALA A 182 11.02 37.90 3.68
C ALA A 182 9.55 38.23 3.96
N LEU A 183 8.66 37.23 3.88
CA LEU A 183 7.24 37.36 4.19
C LEU A 183 7.01 37.82 5.63
N ASN A 184 7.72 37.22 6.60
CA ASN A 184 7.66 37.60 8.02
C ASN A 184 8.21 39.01 8.27
N SER A 185 9.09 39.49 7.39
CA SER A 185 9.64 40.85 7.44
C SER A 185 8.76 41.87 6.72
N GLY A 186 7.66 41.45 6.09
CA GLY A 186 6.77 42.29 5.29
C GLY A 186 7.30 42.64 3.90
N ASP A 187 8.40 42.03 3.47
CA ASP A 187 8.97 42.20 2.12
C ASP A 187 8.29 41.21 1.16
N TYR A 188 7.11 41.61 0.68
CA TYR A 188 6.25 40.78 -0.17
C TYR A 188 6.85 40.56 -1.57
N GLU A 189 7.64 41.50 -2.08
CA GLU A 189 8.30 41.40 -3.39
C GLU A 189 9.38 40.31 -3.37
N THR A 190 10.27 40.36 -2.37
CA THR A 190 11.30 39.33 -2.21
C THR A 190 10.67 37.98 -1.88
N ALA A 191 9.63 37.95 -1.04
CA ALA A 191 8.93 36.72 -0.70
C ALA A 191 8.31 36.03 -1.92
N GLU A 192 7.60 36.79 -2.76
CA GLU A 192 7.00 36.28 -4.01
C GLU A 192 8.06 35.69 -4.93
N PHE A 193 9.15 36.44 -5.16
CA PHE A 193 10.24 35.98 -6.02
C PHE A 193 10.86 34.66 -5.51
N MET A 194 11.14 34.56 -4.21
CA MET A 194 11.74 33.36 -3.63
C MET A 194 10.79 32.16 -3.65
N PHE A 195 9.49 32.36 -3.48
CA PHE A 195 8.50 31.27 -3.60
C PHE A 195 8.33 30.80 -5.05
N GLN A 196 8.35 31.72 -6.03
CA GLN A 196 8.32 31.35 -7.46
C GLN A 196 9.58 30.58 -7.86
N GLU A 197 10.75 31.01 -7.40
CA GLU A 197 12.00 30.28 -7.61
C GLU A 197 11.99 28.91 -6.92
N ALA A 198 11.40 28.79 -5.73
CA ALA A 198 11.23 27.49 -5.08
C ALA A 198 10.35 26.55 -5.92
N LEU A 199 9.25 27.07 -6.50
CA LEU A 199 8.36 26.30 -7.38
C LEU A 199 9.01 25.95 -8.72
N SER A 200 9.95 26.75 -9.22
CA SER A 200 10.72 26.40 -10.42
C SER A 200 11.70 25.24 -10.19
N LYS A 201 12.12 25.01 -8.94
CA LYS A 201 12.94 23.85 -8.54
C LYS A 201 12.10 22.62 -8.18
N LYS A 202 10.95 22.84 -7.56
CA LYS A 202 10.00 21.79 -7.17
C LYS A 202 8.57 22.30 -7.35
N ALA A 203 7.89 21.86 -8.41
CA ALA A 203 6.57 22.37 -8.79
C ALA A 203 5.45 22.05 -7.79
N ASP A 204 5.58 20.95 -7.04
CA ASP A 204 4.62 20.44 -6.04
C ASP A 204 4.98 20.88 -4.60
N LEU A 205 5.55 22.08 -4.42
CA LEU A 205 5.85 22.60 -3.10
C LEU A 205 4.67 23.40 -2.52
N THR A 206 3.71 22.69 -1.93
CA THR A 206 2.48 23.23 -1.31
C THR A 206 2.76 24.38 -0.34
N SER A 207 3.83 24.30 0.47
CA SER A 207 4.20 25.37 1.41
C SER A 207 4.53 26.70 0.71
N ALA A 208 5.21 26.65 -0.45
CA ALA A 208 5.53 27.85 -1.23
C ALA A 208 4.28 28.42 -1.93
N MET A 209 3.38 27.55 -2.39
CA MET A 209 2.07 27.95 -2.94
C MET A 209 1.20 28.63 -1.88
N GLY A 210 1.17 28.11 -0.65
CA GLY A 210 0.47 28.74 0.47
C GLY A 210 1.03 30.12 0.80
N GLY A 211 2.36 30.29 0.72
CA GLY A 211 3.02 31.59 0.82
C GLY A 211 2.57 32.58 -0.26
N LEU A 212 2.52 32.15 -1.52
CA LEU A 212 2.02 32.96 -2.65
C LEU A 212 0.54 33.31 -2.50
N ALA A 213 -0.31 32.36 -2.10
CA ALA A 213 -1.73 32.60 -1.86
C ALA A 213 -1.94 33.72 -0.83
N ARG A 214 -1.18 33.70 0.27
CA ARG A 214 -1.20 34.75 1.30
C ARG A 214 -0.77 36.10 0.72
N ILE A 215 0.34 36.15 -0.01
CA ILE A 215 0.85 37.40 -0.62
C ILE A 215 -0.18 38.01 -1.57
N TYR A 216 -0.76 37.21 -2.46
CA TYR A 216 -1.75 37.69 -3.41
C TYR A 216 -3.04 38.13 -2.72
N SER A 217 -3.45 37.42 -1.66
CA SER A 217 -4.58 37.83 -0.82
C SER A 217 -4.33 39.20 -0.18
N PHE A 218 -3.13 39.45 0.36
CA PHE A 218 -2.78 40.74 0.97
C PHE A 218 -2.76 41.89 -0.04
N ARG A 219 -2.34 41.62 -1.29
CA ARG A 219 -2.29 42.61 -2.36
C ARG A 219 -3.64 42.84 -3.06
N GLY A 220 -4.67 42.07 -2.70
CA GLY A 220 -5.99 42.14 -3.34
C GLY A 220 -6.05 41.49 -4.72
N ASP A 221 -5.03 40.71 -5.11
CA ASP A 221 -5.08 39.91 -6.32
C ASP A 221 -5.83 38.60 -6.03
N HIS A 222 -7.15 38.73 -5.95
CA HIS A 222 -8.04 37.65 -5.56
C HIS A 222 -8.05 36.48 -6.56
N VAL A 223 -7.72 36.73 -7.83
CA VAL A 223 -7.65 35.69 -8.86
C VAL A 223 -6.49 34.74 -8.57
N ARG A 224 -5.27 35.27 -8.44
CA ARG A 224 -4.10 34.45 -8.13
C ARG A 224 -4.17 33.86 -6.72
N ALA A 225 -4.70 34.61 -5.75
CA ALA A 225 -4.88 34.12 -4.39
C ALA A 225 -5.74 32.86 -4.34
N VAL A 226 -6.89 32.87 -5.04
CA VAL A 226 -7.80 31.71 -5.12
C VAL A 226 -7.14 30.54 -5.85
N GLU A 227 -6.45 30.79 -6.96
CA GLU A 227 -5.79 29.72 -7.74
C GLU A 227 -4.78 28.93 -6.90
N TYR A 228 -3.92 29.61 -6.15
CA TYR A 228 -2.96 28.94 -5.28
C TYR A 228 -3.61 28.32 -4.05
N ALA A 229 -4.62 28.99 -3.46
CA ALA A 229 -5.30 28.48 -2.27
C ALA A 229 -6.15 27.22 -2.56
N GLU A 230 -6.79 27.14 -3.74
CA GLU A 230 -7.54 25.94 -4.17
C GLU A 230 -6.59 24.73 -4.30
N GLN A 231 -5.40 24.94 -4.87
CA GLN A 231 -4.41 23.87 -5.03
C GLN A 231 -3.87 23.37 -3.69
N VAL A 232 -3.55 24.26 -2.75
CA VAL A 232 -3.07 23.87 -1.42
C VAL A 232 -4.18 23.17 -0.63
N ALA A 233 -5.42 23.67 -0.71
CA ALA A 233 -6.55 23.06 -0.03
C ALA A 233 -6.92 21.67 -0.60
N ALA A 234 -6.71 21.43 -1.90
CA ALA A 234 -6.95 20.13 -2.52
C ALA A 234 -6.05 19.02 -1.95
N GLU A 235 -4.85 19.37 -1.47
CA GLU A 235 -3.91 18.45 -0.82
C GLU A 235 -4.20 18.26 0.68
N GLY A 236 -5.24 18.93 1.23
CA GLY A 236 -5.59 18.83 2.64
C GLY A 236 -4.66 19.61 3.59
N GLU A 237 -3.80 20.48 3.04
CA GLU A 237 -2.84 21.28 3.80
C GLU A 237 -3.37 22.68 4.12
N ASP A 238 -2.99 23.21 5.29
CA ASP A 238 -3.31 24.57 5.75
C ASP A 238 -4.77 25.02 5.49
N LEU A 239 -5.71 24.08 5.61
CA LEU A 239 -7.11 24.27 5.19
C LEU A 239 -7.78 25.47 5.84
N GLU A 240 -7.38 25.85 7.05
CA GLU A 240 -7.95 27.02 7.71
C GLU A 240 -7.53 28.32 7.03
N ASN A 241 -6.23 28.57 6.87
CA ASN A 241 -5.75 29.78 6.21
C ASN A 241 -6.17 29.79 4.74
N MET A 242 -6.14 28.63 4.06
CA MET A 242 -6.60 28.54 2.68
C MET A 242 -8.09 28.82 2.57
N ASN A 243 -8.95 28.28 3.45
CA ASN A 243 -10.38 28.61 3.41
C ASN A 243 -10.67 30.07 3.78
N GLN A 244 -9.86 30.71 4.62
CA GLN A 244 -9.97 32.16 4.85
C GLN A 244 -9.65 32.98 3.60
N ILE A 245 -8.56 32.62 2.89
CA ILE A 245 -8.16 33.26 1.63
C ILE A 245 -9.20 33.00 0.54
N LEU A 246 -9.69 31.76 0.43
CA LEU A 246 -10.74 31.37 -0.51
C LEU A 246 -12.04 32.12 -0.23
N TYR A 247 -12.48 32.20 1.02
CA TYR A 247 -13.65 32.97 1.41
C TYR A 247 -13.53 34.44 1.01
N ALA A 248 -12.41 35.10 1.35
CA ALA A 248 -12.17 36.49 0.99
C ALA A 248 -12.09 36.69 -0.53
N GLY A 249 -11.39 35.78 -1.23
CA GLY A 249 -11.22 35.81 -2.68
C GLY A 249 -12.52 35.60 -3.44
N TYR A 250 -13.30 34.58 -3.09
CA TYR A 250 -14.59 34.30 -3.72
C TYR A 250 -15.60 35.43 -3.50
N ASN A 251 -15.66 36.04 -2.31
CA ASN A 251 -16.50 37.21 -2.06
C ASN A 251 -16.11 38.39 -2.96
N ALA A 252 -14.80 38.67 -3.08
CA ALA A 252 -14.32 39.76 -3.92
C ALA A 252 -14.58 39.51 -5.42
N LEU A 253 -14.63 38.24 -5.84
CA LEU A 253 -14.90 37.83 -7.22
C LEU A 253 -16.40 37.65 -7.51
N GLY A 254 -17.29 37.79 -6.52
CA GLY A 254 -18.74 37.57 -6.68
C GLY A 254 -19.13 36.10 -6.89
N MET A 255 -18.32 35.17 -6.37
CA MET A 255 -18.56 33.73 -6.44
C MET A 255 -19.28 33.25 -5.16
N ASP A 256 -20.52 33.68 -4.98
CA ASP A 256 -21.28 33.53 -3.74
C ASP A 256 -21.39 32.07 -3.27
N ASP A 257 -21.72 31.13 -4.16
CA ASP A 257 -21.83 29.69 -3.83
C ASP A 257 -20.51 29.12 -3.26
N LYS A 258 -19.37 29.52 -3.84
CA LYS A 258 -18.06 29.07 -3.39
C LYS A 258 -17.64 29.75 -2.08
N ALA A 259 -18.01 31.03 -1.90
CA ALA A 259 -17.78 31.75 -0.65
C ALA A 259 -18.55 31.10 0.50
N GLU A 260 -19.82 30.75 0.31
CA GLU A 260 -20.61 30.03 1.32
C GLU A 260 -19.99 28.68 1.70
N ALA A 261 -19.49 27.92 0.72
CA ALA A 261 -18.79 26.65 0.97
C ALA A 261 -17.48 26.82 1.76
N ALA A 262 -16.68 27.84 1.43
CA ALA A 262 -15.47 28.17 2.18
C ALA A 262 -15.80 28.62 3.62
N LEU A 263 -16.85 29.42 3.80
CA LEU A 263 -17.33 29.85 5.11
C LEU A 263 -17.83 28.67 5.97
N ALA A 264 -18.60 27.75 5.36
CA ALA A 264 -19.05 26.54 6.04
C ALA A 264 -17.87 25.69 6.52
N SER A 265 -16.81 25.58 5.72
CA SER A 265 -15.57 24.89 6.11
C SER A 265 -14.85 25.57 7.28
N LEU A 266 -14.93 26.90 7.41
CA LEU A 266 -14.38 27.66 8.54
C LEU A 266 -15.22 27.56 9.80
N GLN A 267 -16.54 27.43 9.66
CA GLN A 267 -17.49 27.31 10.77
C GLN A 267 -17.69 25.86 11.23
N SER A 268 -17.19 24.89 10.46
CA SER A 268 -17.15 23.50 10.87
C SER A 268 -16.23 23.35 12.09
N THR A 269 -16.83 23.09 13.25
CA THR A 269 -16.11 22.56 14.42
C THR A 269 -15.83 21.08 14.17
N ASP A 270 -14.91 20.79 13.25
CA ASP A 270 -14.44 19.43 13.03
C ASP A 270 -13.63 18.99 14.27
N PRO A 271 -14.15 18.06 15.10
CA PRO A 271 -13.46 17.61 16.30
C PRO A 271 -12.12 16.94 15.98
N GLU A 272 -11.98 16.34 14.80
CA GLU A 272 -10.75 15.70 14.36
C GLU A 272 -9.68 16.74 13.98
N LYS A 273 -10.10 17.83 13.31
CA LYS A 273 -9.23 18.98 13.02
C LYS A 273 -8.80 19.69 14.31
N ALA A 274 -9.73 19.93 15.23
CA ALA A 274 -9.42 20.53 16.53
C ALA A 274 -8.44 19.65 17.33
N ALA A 275 -8.66 18.33 17.34
CA ALA A 275 -7.76 17.36 17.95
C ALA A 275 -6.36 17.39 17.31
N LYS A 276 -6.26 17.44 15.97
CA LYS A 276 -4.99 17.50 15.25
C LYS A 276 -4.19 18.78 15.56
N ASN A 277 -4.84 19.94 15.57
CA ASN A 277 -4.18 21.20 15.91
C ASN A 277 -3.69 21.20 17.37
N LEU A 278 -4.52 20.75 18.30
CA LEU A 278 -4.14 20.61 19.71
C LEU A 278 -3.00 19.61 19.92
N TYR A 279 -2.95 18.53 19.15
CA TYR A 279 -1.85 17.57 19.18
C TYR A 279 -0.53 18.18 18.71
N ASN A 280 -0.54 18.91 17.59
CA ASN A 280 0.66 19.58 17.09
C ASN A 280 1.17 20.62 18.10
N GLU A 281 0.29 21.44 18.68
CA GLU A 281 0.66 22.37 19.76
C GLU A 281 1.26 21.63 20.96
N ALA A 282 0.68 20.51 21.36
CA ALA A 282 1.20 19.71 22.46
C ALA A 282 2.59 19.13 22.17
N ALA A 283 2.84 18.70 20.92
CA ALA A 283 4.14 18.20 20.48
C ALA A 283 5.21 19.29 20.55
N ASP A 284 4.89 20.51 20.10
CA ASP A 284 5.80 21.66 20.19
C ASP A 284 6.11 22.01 21.65
N LEU A 285 5.09 22.03 22.52
CA LEU A 285 5.24 22.29 23.95
C LEU A 285 6.09 21.22 24.65
N TYR A 286 5.89 19.94 24.30
CA TYR A 286 6.67 18.83 24.82
C TYR A 286 8.15 18.96 24.42
N ASN A 287 8.42 19.26 23.15
CA ASN A 287 9.77 19.47 22.64
C ASN A 287 10.46 20.70 23.27
N ALA A 288 9.68 21.72 23.63
CA ALA A 288 10.15 22.89 24.37
C ALA A 288 10.36 22.62 25.88
N GLY A 289 10.09 21.41 26.36
CA GLY A 289 10.20 21.02 27.78
C GLY A 289 9.06 21.52 28.66
N SER A 290 8.00 22.10 28.08
CA SER A 290 6.83 22.63 28.78
C SER A 290 5.82 21.51 29.05
N ILE A 291 6.23 20.51 29.83
CA ILE A 291 5.51 19.23 30.01
C ILE A 291 4.09 19.42 30.57
N ALA A 292 3.88 20.36 31.50
CA ALA A 292 2.55 20.61 32.08
C ALA A 292 1.54 21.22 31.08
N GLU A 293 2.02 22.08 30.19
CA GLU A 293 1.20 22.69 29.15
C GLU A 293 0.89 21.69 28.04
N ALA A 294 1.89 20.89 27.64
CA ALA A 294 1.71 19.78 26.69
C ALA A 294 0.65 18.77 27.20
N LEU A 295 0.71 18.41 28.48
CA LEU A 295 -0.26 17.52 29.12
C LEU A 295 -1.69 18.07 29.03
N THR A 296 -1.88 19.36 29.35
CA THR A 296 -3.20 20.01 29.28
C THR A 296 -3.78 19.96 27.85
N LYS A 297 -2.92 20.11 26.83
CA LYS A 297 -3.33 20.05 25.43
C LYS A 297 -3.66 18.62 25.01
N LEU A 298 -2.84 17.64 25.38
CA LEU A 298 -3.08 16.22 25.09
C LEU A 298 -4.36 15.70 25.75
N GLU A 299 -4.68 16.16 26.96
CA GLU A 299 -5.95 15.84 27.64
C GLU A 299 -7.17 16.34 26.84
N GLN A 300 -7.06 17.50 26.18
CA GLN A 300 -8.11 17.99 25.28
C GLN A 300 -8.20 17.14 24.02
N VAL A 301 -7.05 16.74 23.43
CA VAL A 301 -7.01 15.86 22.26
C VAL A 301 -7.72 14.54 22.55
N VAL A 302 -7.42 13.88 23.67
CA VAL A 302 -8.09 12.62 24.06
C VAL A 302 -9.54 12.84 24.52
N GLY A 303 -9.90 14.06 24.91
CA GLY A 303 -11.29 14.46 25.14
C GLY A 303 -12.12 14.53 23.86
N PHE A 304 -11.51 14.97 22.74
CA PHE A 304 -12.15 14.97 21.41
C PHE A 304 -12.11 13.61 20.74
N ASN A 305 -10.96 12.94 20.75
CA ASN A 305 -10.76 11.60 20.21
C ASN A 305 -10.10 10.70 21.26
N PRO A 306 -10.89 9.92 22.02
CA PRO A 306 -10.39 9.03 23.05
C PRO A 306 -9.45 7.93 22.55
N ASN A 307 -9.41 7.67 21.25
CA ASN A 307 -8.65 6.59 20.61
C ASN A 307 -7.58 7.13 19.64
N HIS A 308 -7.05 8.34 19.88
CA HIS A 308 -5.96 8.89 19.08
C HIS A 308 -4.61 8.28 19.52
N PRO A 309 -3.97 7.43 18.68
CA PRO A 309 -2.79 6.66 19.11
C PRO A 309 -1.60 7.53 19.53
N GLU A 310 -1.25 8.51 18.69
CA GLU A 310 -0.08 9.38 18.90
C GLU A 310 -0.25 10.25 20.15
N ALA A 311 -1.46 10.78 20.36
CA ALA A 311 -1.79 11.56 21.55
C ALA A 311 -1.74 10.70 22.82
N LEU A 312 -2.24 9.46 22.79
CA LEU A 312 -2.16 8.52 23.93
C LEU A 312 -0.70 8.20 24.27
N ASN A 313 0.15 7.93 23.28
CA ASN A 313 1.57 7.68 23.51
C ASN A 313 2.27 8.90 24.15
N MET A 314 2.10 10.09 23.57
CA MET A 314 2.69 11.31 24.13
C MET A 314 2.14 11.67 25.51
N LEU A 315 0.86 11.43 25.76
CA LEU A 315 0.23 11.66 27.06
C LEU A 315 0.82 10.74 28.13
N GLY A 316 1.05 9.46 27.80
CA GLY A 316 1.74 8.51 28.68
C GLY A 316 3.16 8.97 29.03
N LEU A 317 3.91 9.50 28.06
CA LEU A 317 5.24 10.08 28.27
C LEU A 317 5.18 11.34 29.16
N CYS A 318 4.18 12.19 28.98
CA CYS A 318 3.99 13.38 29.81
C CYS A 318 3.67 13.02 31.27
N TYR A 319 2.77 12.05 31.51
CA TYR A 319 2.49 11.55 32.86
C TYR A 319 3.73 10.93 33.51
N ALA A 320 4.50 10.14 32.76
CA ALA A 320 5.78 9.57 33.22
C ALA A 320 6.78 10.67 33.64
N ALA A 321 6.93 11.72 32.82
CA ALA A 321 7.82 12.84 33.10
C ALA A 321 7.39 13.64 34.35
N GLN A 322 6.09 13.66 34.68
CA GLN A 322 5.56 14.26 35.92
C GLN A 322 5.54 13.30 37.12
N SER A 323 6.10 12.09 36.98
CA SER A 323 6.06 11.03 38.00
C SER A 323 4.64 10.58 38.38
N GLU A 324 3.66 10.81 37.50
CA GLU A 324 2.29 10.29 37.63
C GLU A 324 2.22 8.85 37.08
N ASN A 325 2.96 7.95 37.71
CA ASN A 325 3.23 6.59 37.22
C ASN A 325 1.95 5.76 36.98
N ASP A 326 0.95 5.89 37.86
CA ASP A 326 -0.32 5.18 37.72
C ASP A 326 -1.07 5.58 36.43
N LYS A 327 -1.11 6.89 36.13
CA LYS A 327 -1.75 7.40 34.91
C LYS A 327 -0.93 7.08 33.67
N ALA A 328 0.39 7.11 33.77
CA ALA A 328 1.28 6.70 32.68
C ALA A 328 1.01 5.24 32.30
N LEU A 329 0.97 4.35 33.29
CA LEU A 329 0.68 2.92 33.12
C LEU A 329 -0.69 2.68 32.46
N GLU A 330 -1.74 3.34 32.94
CA GLU A 330 -3.08 3.23 32.35
C GLU A 330 -3.11 3.73 30.91
N THR A 331 -2.45 4.86 30.63
CA THR A 331 -2.44 5.48 29.30
C THR A 331 -1.66 4.63 28.29
N PHE A 332 -0.51 4.06 28.67
CA PHE A 332 0.26 3.18 27.78
C PHE A 332 -0.47 1.86 27.49
N ARG A 333 -1.21 1.30 28.45
CA ARG A 333 -2.06 0.13 28.19
C ARG A 333 -3.13 0.45 27.16
N LYS A 334 -3.83 1.58 27.34
CA LYS A 334 -4.84 2.04 26.38
C LYS A 334 -4.25 2.29 24.99
N PHE A 335 -3.05 2.87 24.90
CA PHE A 335 -2.33 3.03 23.64
C PHE A 335 -2.12 1.69 22.92
N LEU A 336 -1.65 0.66 23.63
CA LEU A 336 -1.44 -0.67 23.05
C LEU A 336 -2.74 -1.40 22.69
N GLU A 337 -3.84 -1.13 23.40
CA GLU A 337 -5.17 -1.62 23.02
C GLU A 337 -5.66 -1.01 21.70
N VAL A 338 -5.39 0.29 21.50
CA VAL A 338 -5.85 1.04 20.33
C VAL A 338 -4.96 0.77 19.10
N ALA A 339 -3.64 0.70 19.28
CA ALA A 339 -2.67 0.58 18.19
C ALA A 339 -1.54 -0.41 18.52
N PRO A 340 -1.82 -1.72 18.53
CA PRO A 340 -0.84 -2.75 18.89
C PRO A 340 0.35 -2.85 17.92
N ASP A 341 0.18 -2.43 16.67
CA ASP A 341 1.21 -2.46 15.61
C ASP A 341 1.91 -1.09 15.41
N HIS A 342 1.68 -0.11 16.29
CA HIS A 342 2.30 1.21 16.19
C HIS A 342 3.84 1.12 16.35
N PRO A 343 4.65 1.94 15.67
CA PRO A 343 6.11 1.87 15.77
C PRO A 343 6.65 1.97 17.21
N GLU A 344 5.96 2.71 18.07
CA GLU A 344 6.27 2.96 19.48
C GLU A 344 5.68 1.89 20.43
N ALA A 345 4.97 0.88 19.91
CA ALA A 345 4.35 -0.17 20.74
C ALA A 345 5.36 -0.91 21.62
N ALA A 346 6.54 -1.24 21.09
CA ALA A 346 7.61 -1.88 21.86
C ALA A 346 8.13 -0.99 23.01
N THR A 347 8.20 0.32 22.78
CA THR A 347 8.60 1.30 23.79
C THR A 347 7.54 1.45 24.87
N ALA A 348 6.27 1.53 24.50
CA ALA A 348 5.16 1.58 25.45
C ALA A 348 5.09 0.31 26.31
N GLN A 349 5.33 -0.87 25.72
CA GLN A 349 5.41 -2.14 26.45
C GLN A 349 6.53 -2.13 27.50
N ALA A 350 7.72 -1.63 27.14
CA ALA A 350 8.83 -1.50 28.08
C ALA A 350 8.51 -0.51 29.22
N MET A 351 7.80 0.58 28.94
CA MET A 351 7.36 1.54 29.96
C MET A 351 6.35 0.90 30.93
N ILE A 352 5.41 0.09 30.44
CA ILE A 352 4.46 -0.66 31.28
C ILE A 352 5.21 -1.59 32.23
N GLU A 353 6.13 -2.40 31.72
CA GLU A 353 6.94 -3.33 32.53
C GLU A 353 7.77 -2.58 33.58
N TYR A 354 8.31 -1.42 33.23
CA TYR A 354 9.02 -0.56 34.16
C TYR A 354 8.12 -0.07 35.30
N PHE A 355 6.94 0.50 34.99
CA PHE A 355 6.03 1.01 36.03
C PHE A 355 5.42 -0.08 36.90
N GLU A 356 5.20 -1.28 36.37
CA GLU A 356 4.77 -2.44 37.16
C GLU A 356 5.85 -2.98 38.11
N SER A 357 7.11 -2.63 37.88
CA SER A 357 8.24 -3.05 38.72
C SER A 357 8.59 -2.09 39.86
N LEU A 358 8.02 -0.87 39.86
CA LEU A 358 8.14 0.14 40.92
C LEU A 358 7.23 -0.20 42.10
#